data_AF-V4PCU4-F1
#
_entry.id   AF-V4PCU4-F1
#
_cell.length_a   1.000
_cell.length_b   1.000
_cell.length_c   1.000
_cell.angle_alpha   90.00
_cell.angle_beta   90.00
_cell.angle_gamma   90.00
#
_symmetry.space_group_name_H-M   'P 1'
#
loop_
_entity.id
_entity.type
_entity.pdbx_description
1 polymer ?
#
loop_
_entity_poly.entity_id
_entity_poly.type
_entity_poly.pdbx_seq_one_letter_code
_entity_poly.pdbx_strand_id
1 'polypeptide(L)'
;MSLSAQLSRVRILLAAVTVGSVALAALAAFPFKLISLLAALAVTVIAIVGLILTGKLSGQADTLDRDIDSLRNRAAAQAERDEEAAQMAAALDDERRTSLQSLAAQLEQQVSSLIEALTRSSHAMTSSAEHMSQSAFSASESAGKVASVAIETSQNAQKVASTVMELSQTANEIAHSTHESSQVSARASAEAEATSAMMTRLGRSADEITAVVDMITSIAQQTNLLALNATIEAARAGEHGAGFAVVAAEVKTLSQQTEKATRDITAKVQQIQADANDARTAIAAIVATIGELRAGADDIARSVAAQQMATSRIADTVENLAAGSQSVGDDIDSVRNVASETGQVASVVFEEAKSVSEVSASLRREVSKFLTSVRAA
;
A
#
# COMPACT_ATOMS: atom_id res chain seq x y z
N MET A 1 -77.27 159.91 -132.25
CA MET A 1 -76.15 159.55 -133.15
C MET A 1 -75.20 158.64 -132.38
N SER A 2 -74.69 157.52 -132.85
CA SER A 2 -74.93 156.68 -134.03
C SER A 2 -74.24 155.32 -133.77
N LEU A 3 -74.63 154.34 -134.58
CA LEU A 3 -74.28 152.93 -134.59
C LEU A 3 -72.77 152.55 -134.77
N SER A 4 -71.80 153.42 -134.51
CA SER A 4 -70.41 153.21 -135.00
C SER A 4 -69.33 152.84 -133.98
N ALA A 5 -69.59 152.84 -132.66
CA ALA A 5 -68.53 152.57 -131.67
C ALA A 5 -68.41 151.10 -131.21
N GLN A 6 -69.15 150.17 -131.80
CA GLN A 6 -69.13 148.74 -131.42
C GLN A 6 -67.92 147.94 -131.92
N LEU A 7 -66.97 148.53 -132.67
CA LEU A 7 -65.81 147.78 -133.21
C LEU A 7 -64.54 147.78 -132.32
N SER A 8 -64.50 148.49 -131.18
CA SER A 8 -63.33 148.47 -130.26
C SER A 8 -63.38 147.42 -129.15
N ARG A 9 -64.41 146.57 -129.13
CA ARG A 9 -64.54 145.44 -128.18
C ARG A 9 -63.65 144.22 -128.45
N VAL A 10 -62.96 144.07 -129.59
CA VAL A 10 -62.42 142.72 -129.94
C VAL A 10 -60.91 142.53 -129.67
N ARG A 11 -60.08 143.58 -129.68
CA ARG A 11 -58.61 143.40 -129.53
C ARG A 11 -58.13 143.30 -128.08
N ILE A 12 -58.84 143.89 -127.12
CA ILE A 12 -58.41 143.88 -125.71
C ILE A 12 -58.83 142.57 -125.00
N LEU A 13 -59.77 141.83 -125.58
CA LEU A 13 -60.19 140.49 -125.10
C LEU A 13 -59.20 139.36 -125.39
N LEU A 14 -58.12 139.60 -126.16
CA LEU A 14 -57.14 138.57 -126.54
C LEU A 14 -55.84 138.59 -125.71
N ALA A 15 -55.57 139.65 -124.95
CA ALA A 15 -54.41 139.71 -124.05
C ALA A 15 -54.67 139.08 -122.66
N ALA A 16 -55.92 138.68 -122.38
CA ALA A 16 -56.34 138.15 -121.08
C ALA A 16 -56.25 136.62 -120.94
N VAL A 17 -55.71 135.88 -121.92
CA VAL A 17 -55.83 134.40 -121.95
C VAL A 17 -54.51 133.61 -121.99
N THR A 18 -53.33 134.22 -122.17
CA THR A 18 -52.10 133.42 -122.47
C THR A 18 -50.97 133.43 -121.45
N VAL A 19 -51.02 134.21 -120.36
CA VAL A 19 -49.85 134.35 -119.45
C VAL A 19 -50.14 133.99 -117.98
N GLY A 20 -51.39 133.70 -117.62
CA GLY A 20 -51.75 133.34 -116.23
C GLY A 20 -51.63 131.86 -115.87
N SER A 21 -51.36 130.98 -116.83
CA SER A 21 -51.47 129.52 -116.67
C SER A 21 -50.14 128.79 -116.91
N VAL A 22 -49.11 129.19 -116.17
CA VAL A 22 -47.95 128.35 -115.81
C VAL A 22 -47.80 128.46 -114.29
N ALA A 23 -48.69 127.89 -113.47
CA ALA A 23 -49.09 126.49 -113.39
C ALA A 23 -47.89 125.54 -113.22
N LEU A 24 -47.72 125.12 -111.96
CA LEU A 24 -47.79 123.70 -111.60
C LEU A 24 -46.57 122.81 -111.91
N ALA A 25 -45.42 123.03 -111.25
CA ALA A 25 -44.38 121.99 -111.19
C ALA A 25 -43.36 122.03 -110.02
N ALA A 26 -43.08 123.15 -109.34
CA ALA A 26 -41.74 123.30 -108.74
C ALA A 26 -41.57 123.34 -107.19
N LEU A 27 -42.61 123.30 -106.34
CA LEU A 27 -42.38 123.50 -104.88
C LEU A 27 -43.13 122.55 -103.92
N ALA A 28 -43.32 121.28 -104.32
CA ALA A 28 -43.91 120.22 -103.48
C ALA A 28 -42.89 119.23 -102.86
N ALA A 29 -41.60 119.58 -102.75
CA ALA A 29 -40.54 118.61 -102.43
C ALA A 29 -39.83 118.80 -101.07
N PHE A 30 -40.34 119.61 -100.14
CA PHE A 30 -39.55 120.01 -98.96
C PHE A 30 -39.81 119.30 -97.61
N PRO A 31 -40.96 118.65 -97.29
CA PRO A 31 -41.11 118.03 -95.97
C PRO A 31 -40.83 116.51 -95.89
N PHE A 32 -40.30 115.84 -96.93
CA PHE A 32 -40.05 114.39 -96.89
C PHE A 32 -38.66 113.97 -96.35
N LYS A 33 -37.69 114.90 -96.24
CA LYS A 33 -36.31 114.58 -95.79
C LYS A 33 -36.12 114.52 -94.27
N LEU A 34 -37.09 114.97 -93.46
CA LEU A 34 -36.95 114.98 -92.00
C LEU A 34 -37.36 113.64 -91.36
N ILE A 35 -38.24 112.87 -92.01
CA ILE A 35 -38.73 111.58 -91.49
C ILE A 35 -37.70 110.44 -91.73
N SER A 36 -36.91 110.51 -92.81
CA SER A 36 -35.88 109.49 -93.09
C SER A 36 -34.66 109.58 -92.17
N LEU A 37 -34.38 110.74 -91.57
CA LEU A 37 -33.24 110.92 -90.66
C LEU A 37 -33.52 110.37 -89.25
N LEU A 38 -34.78 110.43 -88.79
CA LEU A 38 -35.21 109.85 -87.51
C LEU A 38 -35.32 108.31 -87.58
N ALA A 39 -35.69 107.74 -88.73
CA ALA A 39 -35.72 106.30 -88.93
C ALA A 39 -34.31 105.67 -88.96
N ALA A 40 -33.31 106.36 -89.52
CA ALA A 40 -31.92 105.90 -89.55
C ALA A 40 -31.26 105.88 -88.16
N LEU A 41 -31.65 106.80 -87.26
CA LEU A 41 -31.17 106.82 -85.88
C LEU A 41 -31.76 105.67 -85.04
N ALA A 42 -33.03 105.31 -85.27
CA ALA A 42 -33.67 104.19 -84.58
C ALA A 42 -33.06 102.82 -84.97
N VAL A 43 -32.73 102.63 -86.26
CA VAL A 43 -32.12 101.39 -86.76
C VAL A 43 -30.68 101.22 -86.25
N THR A 44 -29.92 102.31 -86.11
CA THR A 44 -28.55 102.26 -85.58
C THR A 44 -28.50 101.98 -84.08
N VAL A 45 -29.43 102.52 -83.29
CA VAL A 45 -29.53 102.20 -81.85
C VAL A 45 -29.97 100.74 -81.63
N ILE A 46 -30.91 100.21 -82.44
CA ILE A 46 -31.32 98.81 -82.37
C ILE A 46 -30.17 97.86 -82.78
N ALA A 47 -29.36 98.24 -83.78
CA ALA A 47 -28.20 97.44 -84.20
C ALA A 47 -27.09 97.39 -83.14
N ILE A 48 -26.82 98.50 -82.43
CA ILE A 48 -25.81 98.54 -81.37
C ILE A 48 -26.27 97.77 -80.13
N VAL A 49 -27.55 97.87 -79.75
CA VAL A 49 -28.13 97.07 -78.66
C VAL A 49 -28.17 95.57 -79.02
N GLY A 50 -28.45 95.24 -80.29
CA GLY A 50 -28.39 93.87 -80.81
C GLY A 50 -26.99 93.26 -80.72
N LEU A 51 -25.94 94.02 -81.07
CA LEU A 51 -24.55 93.56 -81.03
C LEU A 51 -24.02 93.38 -79.58
N ILE A 52 -24.46 94.23 -78.64
CA ILE A 52 -24.06 94.13 -77.23
C ILE A 52 -24.76 92.97 -76.52
N LEU A 53 -26.02 92.65 -76.87
CA LEU A 53 -26.72 91.50 -76.29
C LEU A 53 -26.26 90.14 -76.86
N THR A 54 -25.92 90.07 -78.15
CA THR A 54 -25.39 88.81 -78.72
C THR A 54 -23.99 88.47 -78.21
N GLY A 55 -23.16 89.46 -77.91
CA GLY A 55 -21.84 89.25 -77.30
C GLY A 55 -21.87 88.82 -75.81
N LYS A 56 -22.96 89.11 -75.07
CA LYS A 56 -23.08 88.75 -73.64
C LYS A 56 -23.79 87.43 -73.36
N LEU A 57 -24.55 86.89 -74.32
CA LEU A 57 -25.26 85.61 -74.15
C LEU A 57 -24.46 84.39 -74.65
N SER A 58 -23.52 84.55 -75.59
CA SER A 58 -22.67 83.44 -76.06
C SER A 58 -21.54 83.07 -75.08
N GLY A 59 -21.24 83.92 -74.09
CA GLY A 59 -20.24 83.65 -73.06
C GLY A 59 -20.76 82.88 -71.84
N GLN A 60 -22.08 82.81 -71.63
CA GLN A 60 -22.69 82.14 -70.47
C GLN A 60 -23.23 80.72 -70.75
N ALA A 61 -23.46 80.36 -72.02
CA ALA A 61 -23.85 78.99 -72.39
C ALA A 61 -22.65 78.02 -72.34
N ASP A 62 -21.45 78.49 -72.70
CA ASP A 62 -20.22 77.68 -72.75
C ASP A 62 -19.56 77.49 -71.35
N THR A 63 -19.97 78.30 -70.37
CA THR A 63 -19.58 78.13 -68.95
C THR A 63 -20.56 77.23 -68.20
N LEU A 64 -21.85 77.23 -68.56
CA LEU A 64 -22.85 76.38 -67.92
C LEU A 64 -22.71 74.91 -68.31
N ASP A 65 -22.39 74.61 -69.59
CA ASP A 65 -22.13 73.24 -70.04
C ASP A 65 -20.83 72.68 -69.44
N ARG A 66 -19.77 73.49 -69.34
CA ARG A 66 -18.54 73.12 -68.63
C ARG A 66 -18.76 72.92 -67.13
N ASP A 67 -19.63 73.71 -66.49
CA ASP A 67 -19.95 73.54 -65.07
C ASP A 67 -20.82 72.30 -64.82
N ILE A 68 -21.80 71.99 -65.68
CA ILE A 68 -22.60 70.76 -65.58
C ILE A 68 -21.75 69.52 -65.86
N ASP A 69 -20.86 69.55 -66.85
CA ASP A 69 -19.90 68.46 -67.10
C ASP A 69 -18.85 68.37 -65.98
N SER A 70 -18.40 69.48 -65.41
CA SER A 70 -17.49 69.44 -64.25
C SER A 70 -18.17 68.93 -62.99
N LEU A 71 -19.46 69.20 -62.79
CA LEU A 71 -20.26 68.69 -61.68
C LEU A 71 -20.62 67.21 -61.89
N ARG A 72 -20.92 66.79 -63.13
CA ARG A 72 -21.10 65.37 -63.48
C ARG A 72 -19.80 64.59 -63.33
N ASN A 73 -18.68 65.13 -63.79
CA ASN A 73 -17.36 64.50 -63.63
C ASN A 73 -16.89 64.50 -62.17
N ARG A 74 -17.22 65.55 -61.39
CA ARG A 74 -16.98 65.57 -59.93
C ARG A 74 -17.89 64.61 -59.20
N ALA A 75 -19.16 64.48 -59.58
CA ALA A 75 -20.10 63.52 -58.98
C ALA A 75 -19.75 62.07 -59.35
N ALA A 76 -19.30 61.82 -60.59
CA ALA A 76 -18.80 60.53 -61.03
C ALA A 76 -17.47 60.17 -60.33
N ALA A 77 -16.53 61.11 -60.23
CA ALA A 77 -15.28 60.91 -59.50
C ALA A 77 -15.48 60.80 -57.98
N GLN A 78 -16.51 61.45 -57.42
CA GLN A 78 -16.90 61.29 -56.02
C GLN A 78 -17.55 59.93 -55.79
N ALA A 79 -18.44 59.49 -56.68
CA ALA A 79 -19.04 58.16 -56.64
C ALA A 79 -18.00 57.04 -56.79
N GLU A 80 -17.02 57.18 -57.71
CA GLU A 80 -15.89 56.25 -57.83
C GLU A 80 -15.02 56.22 -56.57
N ARG A 81 -14.75 57.38 -55.94
CA ARG A 81 -14.00 57.42 -54.67
C ARG A 81 -14.78 56.85 -53.50
N ASP A 82 -16.08 57.10 -53.42
CA ASP A 82 -16.95 56.54 -52.39
C ASP A 82 -17.10 55.03 -52.59
N GLU A 83 -17.09 54.54 -53.84
CA GLU A 83 -17.09 53.12 -54.19
C GLU A 83 -15.74 52.46 -53.91
N GLU A 84 -14.61 53.09 -54.24
CA GLU A 84 -13.27 52.62 -53.84
C GLU A 84 -13.09 52.64 -52.31
N ALA A 85 -13.57 53.67 -51.61
CA ALA A 85 -13.53 53.74 -50.16
C ALA A 85 -14.43 52.69 -49.51
N ALA A 86 -15.62 52.42 -50.09
CA ALA A 86 -16.50 51.35 -49.64
C ALA A 86 -15.90 49.96 -49.90
N GLN A 87 -15.25 49.75 -51.05
CA GLN A 87 -14.53 48.51 -51.38
C GLN A 87 -13.32 48.31 -50.47
N MET A 88 -12.55 49.36 -50.18
CA MET A 88 -11.40 49.30 -49.27
C MET A 88 -11.84 49.09 -47.82
N ALA A 89 -12.94 49.71 -47.38
CA ALA A 89 -13.54 49.47 -46.08
C ALA A 89 -14.07 48.03 -45.96
N ALA A 90 -14.74 47.52 -47.00
CA ALA A 90 -15.22 46.14 -47.04
C ALA A 90 -14.05 45.12 -47.05
N ALA A 91 -12.98 45.40 -47.79
CA ALA A 91 -11.78 44.56 -47.83
C ALA A 91 -11.04 44.54 -46.48
N LEU A 92 -10.91 45.70 -45.82
CA LEU A 92 -10.34 45.80 -44.47
C LEU A 92 -11.19 45.08 -43.43
N ASP A 93 -12.52 45.17 -43.52
CA ASP A 93 -13.43 44.48 -42.62
C ASP A 93 -13.37 42.95 -42.82
N ASP A 94 -13.30 42.49 -44.08
CA ASP A 94 -13.14 41.08 -44.43
C ASP A 94 -11.77 40.51 -43.98
N GLU A 95 -10.68 41.26 -44.14
CA GLU A 95 -9.35 40.88 -43.64
C GLU A 95 -9.34 40.79 -42.11
N ARG A 96 -10.01 41.74 -41.43
CA ARG A 96 -10.17 41.72 -39.96
C ARG A 96 -10.98 40.51 -39.51
N ARG A 97 -12.10 40.23 -40.18
CA ARG A 97 -12.97 39.07 -39.92
C ARG A 97 -12.21 37.77 -40.08
N THR A 98 -11.43 37.65 -41.16
CA THR A 98 -10.61 36.47 -41.46
C THR A 98 -9.49 36.28 -40.44
N SER A 99 -8.79 37.35 -40.05
CA SER A 99 -7.78 37.30 -38.98
C SER A 99 -8.38 36.91 -37.63
N LEU A 100 -9.52 37.49 -37.25
CA LEU A 100 -10.22 37.13 -36.00
C LEU A 100 -10.69 35.68 -36.00
N GLN A 101 -11.20 35.17 -37.13
CA GLN A 101 -11.60 33.78 -37.28
C GLN A 101 -10.40 32.82 -37.18
N SER A 102 -9.27 33.16 -37.80
CA SER A 102 -8.02 32.39 -37.71
C SER A 102 -7.49 32.34 -36.27
N LEU A 103 -7.45 33.49 -35.59
CA LEU A 103 -7.00 33.58 -34.20
C LEU A 103 -7.95 32.82 -33.26
N ALA A 104 -9.26 32.94 -33.47
CA ALA A 104 -10.28 32.20 -32.74
C ALA A 104 -10.15 30.68 -32.95
N ALA A 105 -9.88 30.22 -34.18
CA ALA A 105 -9.66 28.80 -34.47
C ALA A 105 -8.39 28.26 -33.81
N GLN A 106 -7.28 29.02 -33.82
CA GLN A 106 -6.06 28.63 -33.11
C GLN A 106 -6.27 28.55 -31.60
N LEU A 107 -6.97 29.55 -31.03
CA LEU A 107 -7.31 29.56 -29.61
C LEU A 107 -8.21 28.37 -29.26
N GLU A 108 -9.23 28.08 -30.07
CA GLU A 108 -10.11 26.92 -29.88
C GLU A 108 -9.32 25.61 -29.84
N GLN A 109 -8.41 25.41 -30.79
CA GLN A 109 -7.60 24.20 -30.86
C GLN A 109 -6.67 24.05 -29.64
N GLN A 110 -5.95 25.12 -29.27
CA GLN A 110 -5.04 25.09 -28.12
C GLN A 110 -5.78 24.86 -26.80
N VAL A 111 -6.88 25.58 -26.58
CA VAL A 111 -7.67 25.47 -25.35
C VAL A 111 -8.39 24.12 -25.29
N SER A 112 -8.94 23.62 -26.40
CA SER A 112 -9.55 22.29 -26.44
C SER A 112 -8.53 21.19 -26.11
N SER A 113 -7.31 21.28 -26.64
CA SER A 113 -6.24 20.32 -26.33
C SER A 113 -5.84 20.35 -24.85
N LEU A 114 -5.73 21.54 -24.26
CA LEU A 114 -5.43 21.70 -22.82
C LEU A 114 -6.56 21.15 -21.94
N ILE A 115 -7.81 21.42 -22.30
CA ILE A 115 -8.98 20.89 -21.58
C ILE A 115 -9.03 19.36 -21.67
N GLU A 116 -8.78 18.78 -22.84
CA GLU A 116 -8.71 17.32 -22.99
C GLU A 116 -7.58 16.70 -22.18
N ALA A 117 -6.43 17.37 -22.09
CA ALA A 117 -5.33 16.95 -21.22
C ALA A 117 -5.72 17.01 -19.73
N LEU A 118 -6.36 18.11 -19.29
CA LEU A 118 -6.88 18.28 -17.94
C LEU A 118 -7.91 17.21 -17.58
N THR A 119 -8.90 16.97 -18.45
CA THR A 119 -9.93 15.93 -18.23
C THR A 119 -9.32 14.54 -18.12
N ARG A 120 -8.34 14.19 -18.98
CA ARG A 120 -7.62 12.92 -18.86
C ARG A 120 -6.83 12.82 -17.55
N SER A 121 -6.15 13.89 -17.15
CA SER A 121 -5.40 13.94 -15.89
C SER A 121 -6.31 13.80 -14.67
N SER A 122 -7.46 14.49 -14.64
CA SER A 122 -8.47 14.35 -13.60
C SER A 122 -9.00 12.92 -13.52
N HIS A 123 -9.35 12.29 -14.64
CA HIS A 123 -9.79 10.89 -14.63
C HIS A 123 -8.71 9.93 -14.10
N ALA A 124 -7.45 10.15 -14.49
CA ALA A 124 -6.34 9.36 -13.98
C ALA A 124 -6.13 9.56 -12.46
N MET A 125 -6.29 10.80 -11.96
CA MET A 125 -6.25 11.09 -10.53
C MET A 125 -7.40 10.45 -9.76
N THR A 126 -8.64 10.53 -10.27
CA THR A 126 -9.82 9.86 -9.69
C THR A 126 -9.60 8.36 -9.58
N SER A 127 -9.16 7.71 -10.66
CA SER A 127 -8.86 6.27 -10.64
C SER A 127 -7.73 5.94 -9.66
N SER A 128 -6.67 6.75 -9.62
CA SER A 128 -5.57 6.56 -8.67
C SER A 128 -6.04 6.69 -7.21
N ALA A 129 -6.90 7.65 -6.92
CA ALA A 129 -7.50 7.84 -5.60
C ALA A 129 -8.39 6.65 -5.19
N GLU A 130 -9.21 6.12 -6.10
CA GLU A 130 -10.00 4.90 -5.84
C GLU A 130 -9.09 3.70 -5.52
N HIS A 131 -8.02 3.50 -6.30
CA HIS A 131 -7.03 2.46 -6.04
C HIS A 131 -6.30 2.64 -4.70
N MET A 132 -5.95 3.87 -4.33
CA MET A 132 -5.36 4.18 -3.03
C MET A 132 -6.32 3.86 -1.89
N SER A 133 -7.58 4.24 -2.00
CA SER A 133 -8.63 3.94 -1.00
C SER A 133 -8.84 2.43 -0.83
N GLN A 134 -8.92 1.69 -1.94
CA GLN A 134 -9.01 0.23 -1.93
C GLN A 134 -7.79 -0.40 -1.24
N SER A 135 -6.58 0.08 -1.57
CA SER A 135 -5.33 -0.45 -0.99
C SER A 135 -5.22 -0.16 0.51
N ALA A 136 -5.61 1.05 0.92
CA ALA A 136 -5.70 1.44 2.32
C ALA A 136 -6.68 0.53 3.10
N PHE A 137 -7.86 0.28 2.53
CA PHE A 137 -8.84 -0.62 3.14
C PHE A 137 -8.28 -2.05 3.30
N SER A 138 -7.68 -2.62 2.24
CA SER A 138 -7.08 -3.95 2.30
C SER A 138 -5.89 -4.04 3.27
N ALA A 139 -5.07 -2.97 3.36
CA ALA A 139 -3.99 -2.89 4.35
C ALA A 139 -4.55 -2.88 5.78
N SER A 140 -5.61 -2.11 6.05
CA SER A 140 -6.27 -2.08 7.36
C SER A 140 -6.90 -3.43 7.73
N GLU A 141 -7.50 -4.14 6.78
CA GLU A 141 -8.07 -5.48 7.03
C GLU A 141 -6.96 -6.50 7.36
N SER A 142 -5.87 -6.45 6.60
CA SER A 142 -4.70 -7.32 6.82
C SER A 142 -4.04 -7.03 8.16
N ALA A 143 -3.88 -5.75 8.51
CA ALA A 143 -3.41 -5.32 9.83
C ALA A 143 -4.29 -5.91 10.95
N GLY A 144 -5.62 -5.84 10.83
CA GLY A 144 -6.54 -6.45 11.80
C GLY A 144 -6.34 -7.95 12.00
N LYS A 145 -6.09 -8.70 10.90
CA LYS A 145 -5.80 -10.14 10.96
C LYS A 145 -4.47 -10.42 11.68
N VAL A 146 -3.42 -9.66 11.37
CA VAL A 146 -2.11 -9.83 12.00
C VAL A 146 -2.18 -9.49 13.50
N ALA A 147 -2.90 -8.42 13.88
CA ALA A 147 -3.12 -8.07 15.29
C ALA A 147 -3.80 -9.21 16.07
N SER A 148 -4.82 -9.84 15.49
CA SER A 148 -5.49 -10.99 16.11
C SER A 148 -4.53 -12.16 16.33
N VAL A 149 -3.68 -12.47 15.34
CA VAL A 149 -2.68 -13.54 15.44
C VAL A 149 -1.62 -13.21 16.49
N ALA A 150 -1.20 -11.94 16.59
CA ALA A 150 -0.25 -11.50 17.61
C ALA A 150 -0.83 -11.66 19.03
N ILE A 151 -2.08 -11.28 19.26
CA ILE A 151 -2.78 -11.48 20.55
C ILE A 151 -2.87 -12.97 20.89
N GLU A 152 -3.29 -13.81 19.93
CA GLU A 152 -3.38 -15.25 20.12
C GLU A 152 -2.01 -15.87 20.44
N THR A 153 -0.95 -15.43 19.75
CA THR A 153 0.42 -15.89 19.98
C THR A 153 0.90 -15.53 21.38
N SER A 154 0.60 -14.30 21.85
CA SER A 154 0.92 -13.86 23.21
C SER A 154 0.18 -14.71 24.28
N GLN A 155 -1.11 -14.99 24.06
CA GLN A 155 -1.88 -15.87 24.96
C GLN A 155 -1.33 -17.30 24.98
N ASN A 156 -0.94 -17.82 23.82
CA ASN A 156 -0.33 -19.15 23.73
C ASN A 156 1.04 -19.18 24.41
N ALA A 157 1.85 -18.13 24.28
CA ALA A 157 3.10 -17.99 25.02
C ALA A 157 2.85 -18.05 26.55
N GLN A 158 1.85 -17.34 27.06
CA GLN A 158 1.49 -17.41 28.50
C GLN A 158 1.09 -18.82 28.95
N LYS A 159 0.35 -19.57 28.14
CA LYS A 159 0.01 -20.98 28.44
C LYS A 159 1.24 -21.87 28.46
N VAL A 160 2.17 -21.69 27.51
CA VAL A 160 3.44 -22.43 27.51
C VAL A 160 4.25 -22.07 28.75
N ALA A 161 4.28 -20.81 29.17
CA ALA A 161 4.95 -20.38 30.40
C ALA A 161 4.41 -21.11 31.65
N SER A 162 3.09 -21.29 31.77
CA SER A 162 2.52 -22.07 32.88
C SER A 162 2.96 -23.53 32.85
N THR A 163 2.97 -24.17 31.67
CA THR A 163 3.45 -25.54 31.53
C THR A 163 4.95 -25.67 31.85
N VAL A 164 5.75 -24.66 31.50
CA VAL A 164 7.19 -24.60 31.82
C VAL A 164 7.41 -24.49 33.34
N MET A 165 6.57 -23.75 34.07
CA MET A 165 6.62 -23.70 35.54
C MET A 165 6.27 -25.06 36.15
N GLU A 166 5.23 -25.74 35.67
CA GLU A 166 4.87 -27.09 36.11
C GLU A 166 5.98 -28.11 35.81
N LEU A 167 6.61 -28.04 34.63
CA LEU A 167 7.77 -28.87 34.27
C LEU A 167 8.97 -28.63 35.20
N SER A 168 9.19 -27.38 35.62
CA SER A 168 10.27 -27.05 36.56
C SER A 168 9.99 -27.61 37.95
N GLN A 169 8.74 -27.53 38.42
CA GLN A 169 8.32 -28.12 39.68
C GLN A 169 8.47 -29.64 39.68
N THR A 170 7.93 -30.31 38.66
CA THR A 170 8.02 -31.77 38.55
C THR A 170 9.46 -32.26 38.43
N ALA A 171 10.33 -31.53 37.71
CA ALA A 171 11.76 -31.83 37.68
C ALA A 171 12.42 -31.74 39.07
N ASN A 172 12.07 -30.74 39.87
CA ASN A 172 12.58 -30.63 41.25
C ASN A 172 12.09 -31.79 42.14
N GLU A 173 10.82 -32.19 42.01
CA GLU A 173 10.25 -33.33 42.75
C GLU A 173 10.92 -34.65 42.38
N ILE A 174 11.21 -34.87 41.08
CA ILE A 174 11.94 -36.05 40.61
C ILE A 174 13.39 -36.02 41.13
N ALA A 175 14.06 -34.87 41.10
CA ALA A 175 15.41 -34.74 41.65
C ALA A 175 15.45 -35.09 43.15
N HIS A 176 14.47 -34.60 43.91
CA HIS A 176 14.34 -34.91 45.34
C HIS A 176 14.10 -36.40 45.58
N SER A 177 13.12 -36.99 44.90
CA SER A 177 12.78 -38.43 45.02
C SER A 177 13.96 -39.33 44.62
N THR A 178 14.72 -38.93 43.60
CA THR A 178 15.91 -39.64 43.15
C THR A 178 17.02 -39.57 44.19
N HIS A 179 17.21 -38.42 44.83
CA HIS A 179 18.17 -38.26 45.92
C HIS A 179 17.80 -39.14 47.12
N GLU A 180 16.53 -39.16 47.54
CA GLU A 180 16.06 -40.03 48.62
C GLU A 180 16.28 -41.52 48.29
N SER A 181 15.96 -41.95 47.06
CA SER A 181 16.20 -43.31 46.60
C SER A 181 17.68 -43.71 46.65
N SER A 182 18.58 -42.78 46.30
CA SER A 182 20.03 -42.98 46.41
C SER A 182 20.49 -43.14 47.88
N GLN A 183 19.91 -42.36 48.80
CA GLN A 183 20.17 -42.51 50.24
C GLN A 183 19.68 -43.86 50.78
N VAL A 184 18.47 -44.29 50.41
CA VAL A 184 17.92 -45.59 50.81
C VAL A 184 18.78 -46.73 50.28
N SER A 185 19.19 -46.66 49.01
CA SER A 185 20.09 -47.64 48.39
C SER A 185 21.44 -47.73 49.12
N ALA A 186 22.01 -46.59 49.52
CA ALA A 186 23.26 -46.57 50.30
C ALA A 186 23.10 -47.25 51.67
N ARG A 187 21.99 -47.02 52.38
CA ARG A 187 21.70 -47.69 53.66
C ARG A 187 21.51 -49.20 53.48
N ALA A 188 20.75 -49.61 52.46
CA ALA A 188 20.53 -51.01 52.14
C ALA A 188 21.85 -51.75 51.80
N SER A 189 22.77 -51.09 51.08
CA SER A 189 24.10 -51.64 50.79
C SER A 189 24.89 -51.90 52.08
N ALA A 190 24.90 -50.93 53.00
CA ALA A 190 25.60 -51.06 54.28
C ALA A 190 25.01 -52.18 55.15
N GLU A 191 23.68 -52.33 55.19
CA GLU A 191 23.01 -53.42 55.90
C GLU A 191 23.31 -54.80 55.29
N ALA A 192 23.34 -54.90 53.96
CA ALA A 192 23.71 -56.12 53.25
C ALA A 192 25.18 -56.51 53.53
N GLU A 193 26.11 -55.55 53.50
CA GLU A 193 27.52 -55.77 53.85
C GLU A 193 27.68 -56.26 55.31
N ALA A 194 26.96 -55.65 56.26
CA ALA A 194 26.97 -56.08 57.66
C ALA A 194 26.43 -57.51 57.82
N THR A 195 25.39 -57.88 57.07
CA THR A 195 24.81 -59.23 57.07
C THR A 195 25.79 -60.24 56.46
N SER A 196 26.47 -59.90 55.37
CA SER A 196 27.53 -60.73 54.78
C SER A 196 28.68 -60.99 55.76
N ALA A 197 29.09 -59.98 56.52
CA ALA A 197 30.08 -60.13 57.58
C ALA A 197 29.59 -61.05 58.71
N MET A 198 28.30 -61.04 59.04
CA MET A 198 27.71 -61.96 60.02
C MET A 198 27.72 -63.41 59.52
N MET A 199 27.36 -63.66 58.26
CA MET A 199 27.44 -65.00 57.66
C MET A 199 28.88 -65.53 57.62
N THR A 200 29.86 -64.65 57.37
CA THR A 200 31.29 -65.00 57.43
C THR A 200 31.72 -65.42 58.84
N ARG A 201 31.23 -64.73 59.88
CA ARG A 201 31.49 -65.15 61.28
C ARG A 201 30.81 -66.47 61.61
N LEU A 202 29.57 -66.68 61.14
CA LEU A 202 28.84 -67.93 61.36
C LEU A 202 29.57 -69.12 60.74
N GLY A 203 30.08 -68.99 59.51
CA GLY A 203 30.89 -70.02 58.86
C GLY A 203 32.13 -70.38 59.67
N ARG A 204 32.86 -69.36 60.18
CA ARG A 204 34.02 -69.59 61.05
C ARG A 204 33.66 -70.31 62.36
N SER A 205 32.58 -69.92 63.01
CA SER A 205 32.12 -70.60 64.23
C SER A 205 31.73 -72.06 63.95
N ALA A 206 31.16 -72.34 62.77
CA ALA A 206 30.88 -73.71 62.36
C ALA A 206 32.17 -74.51 62.09
N ASP A 207 33.22 -73.91 61.52
CA ASP A 207 34.54 -74.54 61.38
C ASP A 207 35.16 -74.89 62.74
N GLU A 208 35.06 -73.97 63.71
CA GLU A 208 35.54 -74.19 65.09
C GLU A 208 34.79 -75.35 65.77
N ILE A 209 33.46 -75.42 65.62
CA ILE A 209 32.66 -76.54 66.12
C ILE A 209 33.08 -77.85 65.46
N THR A 210 33.32 -77.86 64.14
CA THR A 210 33.76 -79.05 63.40
C THR A 210 35.06 -79.60 64.00
N ALA A 211 36.05 -78.73 64.26
CA ALA A 211 37.31 -79.13 64.88
C ALA A 211 37.11 -79.77 66.29
N VAL A 212 36.17 -79.25 67.09
CA VAL A 212 35.84 -79.81 68.40
C VAL A 212 35.15 -81.17 68.26
N VAL A 213 34.21 -81.31 67.33
CA VAL A 213 33.47 -82.57 67.09
C VAL A 213 34.39 -83.65 66.56
N ASP A 214 35.36 -83.31 65.71
CA ASP A 214 36.39 -84.25 65.22
C ASP A 214 37.27 -84.75 66.37
N MET A 215 37.68 -83.86 67.28
CA MET A 215 38.41 -84.23 68.49
C MET A 215 37.60 -85.17 69.39
N ILE A 216 36.31 -84.89 69.62
CA ILE A 216 35.42 -85.76 70.41
C ILE A 216 35.27 -87.13 69.73
N THR A 217 35.14 -87.15 68.41
CA THR A 217 35.05 -88.39 67.62
C THR A 217 36.32 -89.24 67.80
N SER A 218 37.50 -88.61 67.77
CA SER A 218 38.78 -89.29 68.02
C SER A 218 38.87 -89.85 69.45
N ILE A 219 38.42 -89.08 70.46
CA ILE A 219 38.36 -89.54 71.86
C ILE A 219 37.40 -90.74 72.01
N ALA A 220 36.23 -90.69 71.37
CA ALA A 220 35.25 -91.77 71.41
C ALA A 220 35.81 -93.06 70.76
N GLN A 221 36.49 -92.94 69.62
CA GLN A 221 37.18 -94.07 68.97
C GLN A 221 38.28 -94.66 69.86
N GLN A 222 39.10 -93.82 70.49
CA GLN A 222 40.13 -94.28 71.43
C GLN A 222 39.51 -94.96 72.66
N THR A 223 38.42 -94.42 73.19
CA THR A 223 37.69 -94.99 74.34
C THR A 223 37.07 -96.34 73.99
N ASN A 224 36.50 -96.47 72.77
CA ASN A 224 35.99 -97.73 72.25
C ASN A 224 37.09 -98.79 72.13
N LEU A 225 38.29 -98.41 71.66
CA LEU A 225 39.45 -99.31 71.61
C LEU A 225 39.93 -99.72 73.00
N LEU A 226 39.98 -98.79 73.96
CA LEU A 226 40.33 -99.08 75.35
C LEU A 226 39.31 -100.03 76.00
N ALA A 227 38.01 -99.79 75.78
CA ALA A 227 36.93 -100.63 76.27
C ALA A 227 36.96 -102.04 75.66
N LEU A 228 37.33 -102.14 74.37
CA LEU A 228 37.55 -103.43 73.71
C LEU A 228 38.71 -104.20 74.35
N ASN A 229 39.85 -103.54 74.57
CA ASN A 229 41.00 -104.15 75.27
C ASN A 229 40.64 -104.59 76.69
N ALA A 230 39.87 -103.77 77.42
CA ALA A 230 39.37 -104.10 78.75
C ALA A 230 38.41 -105.32 78.73
N THR A 231 37.55 -105.42 77.71
CA THR A 231 36.66 -106.59 77.53
C THR A 231 37.47 -107.86 77.28
N ILE A 232 38.55 -107.78 76.48
CA ILE A 232 39.45 -108.90 76.22
C ILE A 232 40.15 -109.35 77.52
N GLU A 233 40.68 -108.42 78.29
CA GLU A 233 41.38 -108.75 79.54
C GLU A 233 40.41 -109.26 80.62
N ALA A 234 39.17 -108.73 80.66
CA ALA A 234 38.11 -109.25 81.51
C ALA A 234 37.76 -110.71 81.19
N ALA A 235 37.66 -111.05 79.89
CA ALA A 235 37.44 -112.42 79.45
C ALA A 235 38.62 -113.34 79.80
N ARG A 236 39.85 -112.81 79.77
CA ARG A 236 41.07 -113.53 80.13
C ARG A 236 41.16 -113.85 81.62
N ALA A 237 40.59 -113.00 82.47
CA ALA A 237 40.52 -113.19 83.93
C ALA A 237 39.44 -114.20 84.37
N GLY A 238 38.62 -114.74 83.44
CA GLY A 238 37.58 -115.73 83.74
C GLY A 238 36.50 -115.18 84.69
N GLU A 239 36.08 -115.99 85.67
CA GLU A 239 35.00 -115.58 86.60
C GLU A 239 35.35 -114.37 87.47
N HIS A 240 36.65 -114.14 87.75
CA HIS A 240 37.10 -112.97 88.51
C HIS A 240 36.97 -111.65 87.73
N GLY A 241 36.82 -111.71 86.40
CA GLY A 241 36.68 -110.55 85.52
C GLY A 241 35.23 -110.15 85.20
N ALA A 242 34.22 -110.89 85.67
CA ALA A 242 32.83 -110.72 85.24
C ALA A 242 32.27 -109.29 85.48
N GLY A 243 32.54 -108.69 86.64
CA GLY A 243 32.12 -107.30 86.92
C GLY A 243 32.82 -106.27 86.04
N PHE A 244 34.10 -106.50 85.72
CA PHE A 244 34.88 -105.63 84.83
C PHE A 244 34.42 -105.74 83.38
N ALA A 245 33.98 -106.94 82.95
CA ALA A 245 33.42 -107.17 81.62
C ALA A 245 32.13 -106.36 81.38
N VAL A 246 31.26 -106.25 82.38
CA VAL A 246 30.02 -105.45 82.29
C VAL A 246 30.35 -103.97 82.11
N VAL A 247 31.28 -103.43 82.91
CA VAL A 247 31.71 -102.03 82.80
C VAL A 247 32.36 -101.77 81.43
N ALA A 248 33.23 -102.68 80.96
CA ALA A 248 33.87 -102.54 79.65
C ALA A 248 32.84 -102.55 78.49
N ALA A 249 31.81 -103.38 78.56
CA ALA A 249 30.72 -103.40 77.58
C ALA A 249 29.87 -102.12 77.60
N GLU A 250 29.61 -101.56 78.78
CA GLU A 250 28.89 -100.29 78.93
C GLU A 250 29.70 -99.11 78.36
N VAL A 251 31.00 -99.03 78.68
CA VAL A 251 31.90 -98.00 78.13
C VAL A 251 32.00 -98.12 76.60
N LYS A 252 32.05 -99.35 76.07
CA LYS A 252 32.05 -99.60 74.62
C LYS A 252 30.77 -99.07 73.97
N THR A 253 29.61 -99.37 74.57
CA THR A 253 28.30 -98.91 74.07
C THR A 253 28.20 -97.39 74.10
N LEU A 254 28.62 -96.75 75.20
CA LEU A 254 28.61 -95.29 75.34
C LEU A 254 29.55 -94.62 74.32
N SER A 255 30.70 -95.22 74.04
CA SER A 255 31.64 -94.73 73.02
C SER A 255 31.02 -94.81 71.61
N GLN A 256 30.35 -95.90 71.27
CA GLN A 256 29.63 -96.05 70.00
C GLN A 256 28.46 -95.07 69.86
N GLN A 257 27.71 -94.84 70.94
CA GLN A 257 26.66 -93.80 70.97
C GLN A 257 27.25 -92.41 70.77
N THR A 258 28.41 -92.12 71.38
CA THR A 258 29.13 -90.85 71.22
C THR A 258 29.57 -90.67 69.78
N GLU A 259 30.20 -91.67 69.14
CA GLU A 259 30.57 -91.62 67.71
C GLU A 259 29.35 -91.39 66.80
N LYS A 260 28.20 -91.99 67.12
CA LYS A 260 26.98 -91.76 66.35
C LYS A 260 26.49 -90.31 66.51
N ALA A 261 26.45 -89.82 67.75
CA ALA A 261 26.03 -88.45 68.04
C ALA A 261 26.96 -87.42 67.38
N THR A 262 28.28 -87.64 67.41
CA THR A 262 29.22 -86.72 66.74
C THR A 262 29.05 -86.72 65.23
N ARG A 263 28.81 -87.87 64.59
CA ARG A 263 28.48 -87.93 63.15
C ARG A 263 27.22 -87.13 62.81
N ASP A 264 26.17 -87.25 63.62
CA ASP A 264 24.93 -86.51 63.43
C ASP A 264 25.15 -84.99 63.60
N ILE A 265 25.98 -84.57 64.57
CA ILE A 265 26.36 -83.17 64.76
C ILE A 265 27.18 -82.66 63.57
N THR A 266 28.19 -83.42 63.09
CA THR A 266 28.99 -83.04 61.91
C THR A 266 28.10 -82.78 60.70
N ALA A 267 27.13 -83.67 60.43
CA ALA A 267 26.18 -83.48 59.33
C ALA A 267 25.36 -82.19 59.48
N LYS A 268 24.94 -81.83 60.69
CA LYS A 268 24.22 -80.58 60.97
C LYS A 268 25.09 -79.34 60.80
N VAL A 269 26.35 -79.40 61.25
CA VAL A 269 27.30 -78.29 61.12
C VAL A 269 27.65 -78.06 59.65
N GLN A 270 27.84 -79.12 58.86
CA GLN A 270 28.03 -79.02 57.41
C GLN A 270 26.83 -78.38 56.71
N GLN A 271 25.60 -78.72 57.11
CA GLN A 271 24.41 -78.06 56.58
C GLN A 271 24.39 -76.56 56.92
N ILE A 272 24.70 -76.18 58.17
CA ILE A 272 24.78 -74.77 58.59
C ILE A 272 25.83 -74.01 57.76
N GLN A 273 26.99 -74.62 57.47
CA GLN A 273 28.01 -74.02 56.62
C GLN A 273 27.54 -73.83 55.18
N ALA A 274 26.84 -74.82 54.62
CA ALA A 274 26.26 -74.73 53.28
C ALA A 274 25.23 -73.58 53.22
N ASP A 275 24.28 -73.55 54.16
CA ASP A 275 23.25 -72.52 54.25
C ASP A 275 23.86 -71.11 54.42
N ALA A 276 24.93 -70.97 55.22
CA ALA A 276 25.65 -69.70 55.39
C ALA A 276 26.36 -69.24 54.12
N ASN A 277 26.93 -70.16 53.34
CA ASN A 277 27.56 -69.85 52.05
C ASN A 277 26.53 -69.46 50.99
N ASP A 278 25.39 -70.14 50.95
CA ASP A 278 24.26 -69.81 50.07
C ASP A 278 23.72 -68.42 50.40
N ALA A 279 23.51 -68.13 51.69
CA ALA A 279 23.12 -66.80 52.17
C ALA A 279 24.12 -65.71 51.75
N ARG A 280 25.43 -65.95 51.89
CA ARG A 280 26.47 -64.99 51.45
C ARG A 280 26.38 -64.71 49.94
N THR A 281 26.14 -65.74 49.14
CA THR A 281 26.01 -65.61 47.68
C THR A 281 24.78 -64.79 47.31
N ALA A 282 23.64 -65.05 47.97
CA ALA A 282 22.42 -64.26 47.78
C ALA A 282 22.62 -62.79 48.18
N ILE A 283 23.30 -62.53 49.30
CA ILE A 283 23.61 -61.17 49.75
C ILE A 283 24.52 -60.44 48.75
N ALA A 284 25.52 -61.12 48.19
CA ALA A 284 26.39 -60.52 47.17
C ALA A 284 25.61 -60.11 45.92
N ALA A 285 24.63 -60.92 45.50
CA ALA A 285 23.74 -60.56 44.40
C ALA A 285 22.87 -59.33 44.74
N ILE A 286 22.34 -59.24 45.97
CA ILE A 286 21.59 -58.06 46.43
C ILE A 286 22.46 -56.80 46.38
N VAL A 287 23.71 -56.87 46.85
CA VAL A 287 24.65 -55.73 46.80
C VAL A 287 24.88 -55.28 45.35
N ALA A 288 25.04 -56.23 44.42
CA ALA A 288 25.20 -55.90 43.00
C ALA A 288 23.96 -55.17 42.43
N THR A 289 22.76 -55.67 42.71
CA THR A 289 21.49 -55.02 42.30
C THR A 289 21.33 -53.63 42.92
N ILE A 290 21.72 -53.43 44.17
CA ILE A 290 21.72 -52.09 44.81
C ILE A 290 22.72 -51.15 44.11
N GLY A 291 23.87 -51.67 43.68
CA GLY A 291 24.84 -50.92 42.87
C GLY A 291 24.25 -50.45 41.53
N GLU A 292 23.52 -51.32 40.84
CA GLU A 292 22.80 -50.97 39.60
C GLU A 292 21.71 -49.91 39.85
N LEU A 293 20.95 -50.02 40.93
CA LEU A 293 19.95 -49.02 41.31
C LEU A 293 20.57 -47.64 41.55
N ARG A 294 21.74 -47.59 42.22
CA ARG A 294 22.46 -46.34 42.44
C ARG A 294 22.95 -45.71 41.14
N ALA A 295 23.51 -46.52 40.23
CA ALA A 295 23.93 -46.03 38.92
C ALA A 295 22.75 -45.46 38.12
N GLY A 296 21.60 -46.15 38.16
CA GLY A 296 20.36 -45.66 37.56
C GLY A 296 19.85 -44.35 38.16
N ALA A 297 19.94 -44.18 39.49
CA ALA A 297 19.58 -42.94 40.15
C ALA A 297 20.50 -41.77 39.73
N ASP A 298 21.81 -42.00 39.60
CA ASP A 298 22.74 -40.98 39.11
C ASP A 298 22.45 -40.58 37.65
N ASP A 299 22.06 -41.53 36.79
CA ASP A 299 21.63 -41.28 35.41
C ASP A 299 20.36 -40.43 35.34
N ILE A 300 19.37 -40.75 36.18
CA ILE A 300 18.15 -39.95 36.30
C ILE A 300 18.49 -38.53 36.76
N ALA A 301 19.33 -38.38 37.79
CA ALA A 301 19.72 -37.07 38.30
C ALA A 301 20.40 -36.19 37.23
N ARG A 302 21.29 -36.77 36.41
CA ARG A 302 21.90 -36.06 35.27
C ARG A 302 20.89 -35.66 34.22
N SER A 303 19.95 -36.55 33.90
CA SER A 303 18.89 -36.30 32.92
C SER A 303 17.94 -35.18 33.38
N VAL A 304 17.58 -35.18 34.67
CA VAL A 304 16.74 -34.15 35.28
C VAL A 304 17.46 -32.79 35.27
N ALA A 305 18.75 -32.74 35.59
CA ALA A 305 19.52 -31.51 35.52
C ALA A 305 19.57 -30.93 34.09
N ALA A 306 19.78 -31.78 33.08
CA ALA A 306 19.73 -31.38 31.68
C ALA A 306 18.33 -30.88 31.27
N GLN A 307 17.28 -31.55 31.75
CA GLN A 307 15.90 -31.15 31.52
C GLN A 307 15.60 -29.78 32.15
N GLN A 308 16.07 -29.49 33.36
CA GLN A 308 15.92 -28.17 34.00
C GLN A 308 16.57 -27.05 33.17
N MET A 309 17.77 -27.28 32.64
CA MET A 309 18.43 -26.32 31.74
C MET A 309 17.63 -26.08 30.45
N ALA A 310 17.07 -27.15 29.86
CA ALA A 310 16.23 -27.04 28.69
C ALA A 310 14.93 -26.26 28.99
N THR A 311 14.27 -26.57 30.10
CA THR A 311 13.05 -25.87 30.57
C THR A 311 13.31 -24.39 30.80
N SER A 312 14.44 -24.01 31.42
CA SER A 312 14.84 -22.62 31.60
C SER A 312 15.00 -21.88 30.26
N ARG A 313 15.67 -22.49 29.28
CA ARG A 313 15.79 -21.90 27.94
C ARG A 313 14.45 -21.74 27.24
N ILE A 314 13.52 -22.67 27.45
CA ILE A 314 12.16 -22.57 26.91
C ILE A 314 11.44 -21.39 27.56
N ALA A 315 11.58 -21.20 28.88
CA ALA A 315 11.03 -20.04 29.59
C ALA A 315 11.49 -18.72 28.95
N ASP A 316 12.81 -18.56 28.75
CA ASP A 316 13.38 -17.36 28.12
C ASP A 316 12.86 -17.16 26.69
N THR A 317 12.73 -18.24 25.92
CA THR A 317 12.22 -18.19 24.54
C THR A 317 10.75 -17.75 24.52
N VAL A 318 9.95 -18.23 25.47
CA VAL A 318 8.53 -17.90 25.61
C VAL A 318 8.33 -16.45 26.02
N GLU A 319 9.16 -15.93 26.93
CA GLU A 319 9.15 -14.52 27.31
C GLU A 319 9.47 -13.61 26.11
N ASN A 320 10.53 -13.95 25.36
CA ASN A 320 10.89 -13.24 24.13
C ASN A 320 9.78 -13.31 23.07
N LEU A 321 9.10 -14.45 22.94
CA LEU A 321 7.99 -14.62 22.00
C LEU A 321 6.77 -13.75 22.38
N ALA A 322 6.45 -13.67 23.67
CA ALA A 322 5.37 -12.82 24.17
C ALA A 322 5.69 -11.34 23.94
N ALA A 323 6.91 -10.90 24.26
CA ALA A 323 7.38 -9.54 24.01
C ALA A 323 7.38 -9.20 22.50
N GLY A 324 7.87 -10.12 21.66
CA GLY A 324 7.87 -9.96 20.20
C GLY A 324 6.44 -9.84 19.64
N SER A 325 5.50 -10.63 20.15
CA SER A 325 4.09 -10.56 19.76
C SER A 325 3.45 -9.24 20.16
N GLN A 326 3.79 -8.69 21.34
CA GLN A 326 3.34 -7.35 21.74
C GLN A 326 3.89 -6.27 20.81
N SER A 327 5.20 -6.32 20.48
CA SER A 327 5.82 -5.37 19.54
C SER A 327 5.18 -5.43 18.16
N VAL A 328 4.86 -6.63 17.66
CA VAL A 328 4.13 -6.78 16.39
C VAL A 328 2.74 -6.15 16.48
N GLY A 329 2.05 -6.27 17.63
CA GLY A 329 0.78 -5.58 17.86
C GLY A 329 0.91 -4.06 17.71
N ASP A 330 1.90 -3.47 18.36
CA ASP A 330 2.16 -2.02 18.33
C ASP A 330 2.53 -1.54 16.90
N ASP A 331 3.37 -2.29 16.18
CA ASP A 331 3.74 -2.00 14.79
C ASP A 331 2.53 -2.05 13.85
N ILE A 332 1.61 -2.98 14.10
CA ILE A 332 0.40 -3.15 13.29
C ILE A 332 -0.63 -2.04 13.55
N ASP A 333 -0.69 -1.50 14.76
CA ASP A 333 -1.48 -0.28 15.03
C ASP A 333 -0.93 0.91 14.23
N SER A 334 0.40 1.03 14.10
CA SER A 334 1.01 2.04 13.22
C SER A 334 0.62 1.84 11.75
N VAL A 335 0.67 0.60 11.24
CA VAL A 335 0.22 0.29 9.86
C VAL A 335 -1.24 0.67 9.65
N ARG A 336 -2.11 0.40 10.62
CA ARG A 336 -3.53 0.76 10.57
C ARG A 336 -3.73 2.28 10.51
N ASN A 337 -2.94 3.03 11.26
CA ASN A 337 -2.98 4.50 11.24
C ASN A 337 -2.55 5.05 9.86
N VAL A 338 -1.44 4.56 9.30
CA VAL A 338 -0.96 4.95 7.96
C VAL A 338 -1.97 4.59 6.88
N ALA A 339 -2.60 3.42 6.97
CA ALA A 339 -3.66 3.02 6.06
C ALA A 339 -4.87 3.97 6.16
N SER A 340 -5.29 4.34 7.37
CA SER A 340 -6.38 5.30 7.58
C SER A 340 -6.06 6.68 6.99
N GLU A 341 -4.84 7.19 7.21
CA GLU A 341 -4.37 8.45 6.64
C GLU A 341 -4.34 8.39 5.10
N THR A 342 -3.83 7.28 4.54
CA THR A 342 -3.82 7.06 3.08
C THR A 342 -5.23 7.10 2.50
N GLY A 343 -6.21 6.50 3.18
CA GLY A 343 -7.62 6.56 2.77
C GLY A 343 -8.20 7.97 2.81
N GLN A 344 -7.84 8.78 3.81
CA GLN A 344 -8.25 10.19 3.90
C GLN A 344 -7.62 11.02 2.77
N VAL A 345 -6.31 10.87 2.53
CA VAL A 345 -5.60 11.55 1.44
C VAL A 345 -6.20 11.16 0.08
N ALA A 346 -6.51 9.88 -0.12
CA ALA A 346 -7.19 9.41 -1.32
C ALA A 346 -8.54 10.11 -1.53
N SER A 347 -9.34 10.26 -0.46
CA SER A 347 -10.62 10.99 -0.54
C SER A 347 -10.43 12.46 -0.94
N VAL A 348 -9.39 13.13 -0.43
CA VAL A 348 -9.07 14.52 -0.81
C VAL A 348 -8.67 14.59 -2.28
N VAL A 349 -7.77 13.70 -2.74
CA VAL A 349 -7.35 13.67 -4.16
C VAL A 349 -8.53 13.39 -5.08
N PHE A 350 -9.47 12.53 -4.67
CA PHE A 350 -10.69 12.24 -5.42
C PHE A 350 -11.56 13.50 -5.62
N GLU A 351 -11.82 14.25 -4.54
CA GLU A 351 -12.61 15.48 -4.59
C GLU A 351 -11.91 16.59 -5.40
N GLU A 352 -10.60 16.76 -5.23
CA GLU A 352 -9.81 17.72 -6.02
C GLU A 352 -9.80 17.36 -7.52
N ALA A 353 -9.63 16.09 -7.87
CA ALA A 353 -9.69 15.62 -9.25
C ALA A 353 -11.06 15.87 -9.89
N LYS A 354 -12.13 15.66 -9.13
CA LYS A 354 -13.51 15.92 -9.53
C LYS A 354 -13.74 17.42 -9.74
N SER A 355 -13.29 18.27 -8.82
CA SER A 355 -13.34 19.72 -8.93
C SER A 355 -12.62 20.22 -10.21
N VAL A 356 -11.41 19.73 -10.49
CA VAL A 356 -10.66 20.07 -11.72
C VAL A 356 -11.43 19.62 -12.97
N SER A 357 -12.09 18.45 -12.94
CA SER A 357 -12.93 17.97 -14.05
C SER A 357 -14.13 18.89 -14.31
N GLU A 358 -14.82 19.32 -13.24
CA GLU A 358 -15.96 20.25 -13.31
C GLU A 358 -15.54 21.64 -13.83
N VAL A 359 -14.43 22.17 -13.34
CA VAL A 359 -13.84 23.44 -13.82
C VAL A 359 -13.45 23.34 -15.29
N SER A 360 -12.82 22.24 -15.70
CA SER A 360 -12.43 21.99 -17.10
C SER A 360 -13.65 21.92 -18.03
N ALA A 361 -14.72 21.25 -17.60
CA ALA A 361 -15.98 21.20 -18.32
C ALA A 361 -16.65 22.58 -18.41
N SER A 362 -16.55 23.40 -17.37
CA SER A 362 -17.05 24.77 -17.37
C SER A 362 -16.25 25.68 -18.31
N LEU A 363 -14.92 25.59 -18.27
CA LEU A 363 -14.02 26.32 -19.17
C LEU A 363 -14.33 25.98 -20.64
N ARG A 364 -14.57 24.70 -20.95
CA ARG A 364 -14.97 24.27 -22.30
C ARG A 364 -16.24 24.95 -22.78
N ARG A 365 -17.26 25.06 -21.91
CA ARG A 365 -18.53 25.72 -22.22
C ARG A 365 -18.34 27.21 -22.45
N GLU A 366 -17.61 27.91 -21.59
CA GLU A 366 -17.40 29.35 -21.73
C GLU A 366 -16.54 29.73 -22.93
N VAL A 367 -15.51 28.94 -23.22
CA VAL A 367 -14.69 29.13 -24.43
C VAL A 367 -15.53 28.91 -25.68
N SER A 368 -16.37 27.86 -25.70
CA SER A 368 -17.28 27.60 -26.84
C SER A 368 -18.30 28.73 -27.04
N LYS A 369 -18.89 29.28 -25.96
CA LYS A 369 -19.77 30.47 -26.03
C LYS A 369 -19.03 31.69 -26.57
N PHE A 370 -17.85 31.99 -26.02
CA PHE A 370 -17.02 33.13 -26.46
C PHE A 370 -16.70 33.03 -27.95
N LEU A 371 -16.24 31.87 -28.43
CA LEU A 371 -15.93 31.64 -29.84
C LEU A 371 -17.17 31.76 -30.74
N THR A 372 -18.34 31.32 -30.27
CA THR A 372 -19.60 31.50 -30.99
C THR A 372 -19.96 32.98 -31.12
N SER A 373 -19.79 33.77 -30.06
CA SER A 373 -20.00 35.23 -30.10
C SER A 373 -19.00 35.94 -31.01
N VAL A 374 -17.72 35.55 -31.01
CA VAL A 374 -16.68 36.13 -31.89
C VAL A 374 -16.92 35.80 -33.36
N ARG A 375 -17.48 34.62 -33.68
CA ARG A 375 -17.86 34.25 -35.05
C ARG A 375 -19.13 34.95 -35.54
N ALA A 376 -20.01 35.35 -34.61
CA ALA A 376 -21.27 36.04 -34.89
C ALA A 376 -21.11 37.56 -35.04
N ALA A 377 -20.10 38.15 -34.40
CA ALA A 377 -19.59 39.49 -34.73
C ALA A 377 -18.95 39.48 -36.12
#